data_AF-A0A1L7WI77-F1
#
_entry.id   AF-A0A1L7WI77-F1
#
_cell.length_a   1.000
_cell.length_b   1.000
_cell.length_c   1.000
_cell.angle_alpha   90.00
_cell.angle_beta   90.00
_cell.angle_gamma   90.00
#
_symmetry.space_group_name_H-M   'P 1'
#
loop_
_entity.id
_entity.type
_entity.pdbx_description
1 polymer ?
#
loop_
_entity_poly.entity_id
_entity_poly.type
_entity_poly.pdbx_seq_one_letter_code
_entity_poly.pdbx_strand_id
1 'polypeptide(L)'
;MSFPKFADLPSELQEEIMLVCATGDQLGFARTSKRYHEQIIPLLYRDVDISVHNRQGLFPGAHCSWIQADNPNLDDESMMKQCEQKQQQFLNAIKMHPNCGSHTSEAPVWDTFRVLSNVKQLDFASLAIQRECVTPPPLFPHVTRLRLLGQMSFPFLRSFTDSIVPAHLISLEFDNLQDFGQLKEGEDLPSLTDLATLSETQDLEGNSIIRHPGPMRGHLRRLQGKCSNLKYLCFRSVGNDWTMDSQWSPSIDAERYKELASFIDSVRSTLEDLIFEQGLEYESANIAHCRPGPVQLGRPMDERFLEHVLPVLLRGEWPCLKRVKILGIGAKPRKFVRGFLPGDMDIVAHVNDSLSMWEACGIVFEAQQTATKTYFQRENGLCYKSKLNYVDFDI
;
A
#
# COMPACT_ATOMS: atom_id res chain seq x y z
N MET A 1 -51.21 10.21 5.48
CA MET A 1 -50.31 10.58 4.36
C MET A 1 -49.67 9.30 3.87
N SER A 2 -49.78 8.96 2.57
CA SER A 2 -49.04 7.80 2.02
C SER A 2 -47.63 8.25 1.65
N PHE A 3 -46.62 7.52 2.06
CA PHE A 3 -45.27 7.74 1.55
C PHE A 3 -45.25 7.42 0.03
N PRO A 4 -44.56 8.23 -0.78
CA PRO A 4 -44.38 7.93 -2.20
C PRO A 4 -43.68 6.57 -2.33
N LYS A 5 -44.04 5.79 -3.35
CA LYS A 5 -43.34 4.52 -3.60
C LYS A 5 -41.91 4.85 -3.98
N PHE A 6 -40.96 4.01 -3.56
CA PHE A 6 -39.56 4.20 -3.88
C PHE A 6 -39.31 4.33 -5.41
N ALA A 7 -40.08 3.60 -6.23
CA ALA A 7 -40.06 3.67 -7.70
C ALA A 7 -40.46 5.02 -8.28
N ASP A 8 -41.23 5.82 -7.53
CA ASP A 8 -41.72 7.13 -7.97
C ASP A 8 -40.75 8.25 -7.58
N LEU A 9 -39.69 7.95 -6.82
CA LEU A 9 -38.64 8.92 -6.50
C LEU A 9 -37.78 9.25 -7.75
N PRO A 10 -37.29 10.49 -7.88
CA PRO A 10 -36.23 10.84 -8.83
C PRO A 10 -35.02 9.91 -8.72
N SER A 11 -34.36 9.63 -9.85
CA SER A 11 -33.22 8.72 -9.93
C SER A 11 -32.09 9.10 -8.98
N GLU A 12 -31.85 10.40 -8.82
CA GLU A 12 -30.81 10.95 -7.95
C GLU A 12 -31.08 10.61 -6.48
N LEU A 13 -32.35 10.70 -6.05
CA LEU A 13 -32.74 10.33 -4.69
C LEU A 13 -32.75 8.82 -4.49
N GLN A 14 -33.09 8.04 -5.52
CA GLN A 14 -32.97 6.58 -5.48
C GLN A 14 -31.50 6.17 -5.27
N GLU A 15 -30.58 6.77 -6.02
CA GLU A 15 -29.14 6.51 -5.93
C GLU A 15 -28.57 6.90 -4.56
N GLU A 16 -28.91 8.09 -4.03
CA GLU A 16 -28.48 8.52 -2.69
C GLU A 16 -28.99 7.57 -1.58
N ILE A 17 -30.24 7.11 -1.67
CA ILE A 17 -30.78 6.13 -0.72
C ILE A 17 -30.03 4.80 -0.84
N MET A 18 -29.81 4.30 -2.06
CA MET A 18 -29.08 3.05 -2.28
C MET A 18 -27.62 3.14 -1.81
N LEU A 19 -26.99 4.30 -1.96
CA LEU A 19 -25.62 4.58 -1.53
C LEU A 19 -25.40 4.43 -0.03
N VAL A 20 -26.41 4.75 0.78
CA VAL A 20 -26.35 4.61 2.24
C VAL A 20 -26.82 3.25 2.75
N CYS A 21 -27.41 2.41 1.89
CA CYS A 21 -27.83 1.06 2.25
C CYS A 21 -26.64 0.11 2.42
N ALA A 22 -26.79 -0.90 3.27
CA ALA A 22 -25.81 -1.97 3.37
C ALA A 22 -25.75 -2.79 2.07
N THR A 23 -24.61 -3.43 1.79
CA THR A 23 -24.42 -4.24 0.57
C THR A 23 -25.48 -5.31 0.37
N GLY A 24 -25.96 -5.92 1.48
CA GLY A 24 -27.05 -6.91 1.43
C GLY A 24 -28.36 -6.33 0.90
N ASP A 25 -28.70 -5.11 1.32
CA ASP A 25 -29.91 -4.40 0.89
C ASP A 25 -29.79 -3.90 -0.55
N GLN A 26 -28.61 -3.40 -0.92
CA GLN A 26 -28.28 -3.03 -2.31
C GLN A 26 -28.47 -4.22 -3.25
N LEU A 27 -27.95 -5.41 -2.90
CA LEU A 27 -28.19 -6.64 -3.65
C LEU A 27 -29.67 -7.03 -3.69
N GLY A 28 -30.41 -6.77 -2.61
CA GLY A 28 -31.86 -6.92 -2.56
C GLY A 28 -32.54 -6.09 -3.64
N PHE A 29 -32.29 -4.79 -3.68
CA PHE A 29 -32.81 -3.89 -4.71
C PHE A 29 -32.39 -4.31 -6.13
N ALA A 30 -31.12 -4.70 -6.34
CA ALA A 30 -30.64 -5.14 -7.65
C ALA A 30 -31.37 -6.39 -8.18
N ARG A 31 -31.98 -7.19 -7.30
CA ARG A 31 -32.79 -8.37 -7.66
C ARG A 31 -34.26 -8.04 -7.91
N THR A 32 -34.74 -6.87 -7.50
CA THR A 32 -36.17 -6.52 -7.61
C THR A 32 -36.59 -6.08 -9.01
N SER A 33 -35.70 -5.42 -9.78
CA SER A 33 -36.00 -5.01 -11.15
C SER A 33 -34.73 -4.82 -11.98
N LYS A 34 -34.86 -4.91 -13.31
CA LYS A 34 -33.76 -4.61 -14.24
C LYS A 34 -33.25 -3.17 -14.11
N ARG A 35 -34.15 -2.20 -13.92
CA ARG A 35 -33.78 -0.79 -13.72
C ARG A 35 -32.91 -0.61 -12.47
N TYR A 36 -33.32 -1.21 -11.35
CA TYR A 36 -32.54 -1.12 -10.12
C TYR A 36 -31.25 -1.92 -10.20
N HIS A 37 -31.24 -3.03 -10.92
CA HIS A 37 -30.00 -3.74 -11.24
C HIS A 37 -29.00 -2.80 -11.94
N GLU A 38 -29.42 -2.12 -13.01
CA GLU A 38 -28.57 -1.21 -13.78
C GLU A 38 -28.09 -0.01 -12.95
N GLN A 39 -28.92 0.51 -12.02
CA GLN A 39 -28.52 1.60 -11.12
C GLN A 39 -27.57 1.16 -10.01
N ILE A 40 -27.75 -0.04 -9.46
CA ILE A 40 -27.03 -0.49 -8.25
C ILE A 40 -25.70 -1.12 -8.56
N ILE A 41 -25.58 -1.82 -9.69
CA ILE A 41 -24.32 -2.47 -10.07
C ILE A 41 -23.13 -1.48 -10.04
N PRO A 42 -23.23 -0.26 -10.60
CA PRO A 42 -22.18 0.75 -10.47
C PRO A 42 -21.89 1.17 -9.01
N LEU A 43 -22.90 1.20 -8.14
CA LEU A 43 -22.75 1.56 -6.72
C LEU A 43 -22.06 0.45 -5.93
N LEU A 44 -22.45 -0.81 -6.17
CA LEU A 44 -21.85 -2.00 -5.55
C LEU A 44 -20.37 -2.14 -5.88
N TYR A 45 -19.96 -1.71 -7.08
CA TYR A 45 -18.58 -1.74 -7.54
C TYR A 45 -17.89 -0.37 -7.51
N ARG A 46 -18.44 0.61 -6.80
CA ARG A 46 -17.80 1.92 -6.63
C ARG A 46 -16.54 1.81 -5.76
N ASP A 47 -16.64 0.99 -4.71
CA ASP A 47 -15.60 0.71 -3.74
C ASP A 47 -15.16 -0.73 -3.93
N VAL A 48 -14.04 -0.95 -4.63
CA VAL A 48 -13.53 -2.28 -4.94
C VAL A 48 -12.35 -2.58 -4.05
N ASP A 49 -12.60 -3.46 -3.10
CA ASP A 49 -11.57 -4.09 -2.28
C ASP A 49 -11.26 -5.47 -2.87
N ILE A 50 -10.15 -5.56 -3.58
CA ILE A 50 -9.62 -6.83 -4.10
C ILE A 50 -8.48 -7.35 -3.23
N SER A 51 -8.27 -6.71 -2.08
CA SER A 51 -7.28 -7.11 -1.12
C SER A 51 -7.80 -8.29 -0.30
N VAL A 52 -6.99 -9.34 -0.19
CA VAL A 52 -7.38 -10.58 0.49
C VAL A 52 -7.29 -10.49 2.02
N HIS A 53 -6.94 -9.32 2.57
CA HIS A 53 -6.51 -9.15 3.96
C HIS A 53 -7.46 -8.35 4.86
N ASN A 54 -8.52 -7.74 4.32
CA ASN A 54 -9.43 -6.89 5.11
C ASN A 54 -10.50 -7.67 5.91
N ARG A 55 -10.25 -8.93 6.29
CA ARG A 55 -11.15 -9.66 7.20
C ARG A 55 -10.66 -9.56 8.64
N GLN A 56 -11.39 -8.80 9.45
CA GLN A 56 -11.25 -8.81 10.91
C GLN A 56 -11.45 -10.24 11.44
N GLY A 57 -10.52 -10.72 12.26
CA GLY A 57 -10.61 -12.03 12.91
C GLY A 57 -9.43 -12.31 13.82
N LEU A 58 -9.53 -13.41 14.57
CA LEU A 58 -8.43 -13.97 15.37
C LEU A 58 -7.69 -15.00 14.53
N PHE A 59 -6.37 -14.86 14.41
CA PHE A 59 -5.54 -15.74 13.58
C PHE A 59 -4.38 -16.35 14.36
N PRO A 60 -3.97 -17.59 14.04
CA PRO A 60 -2.83 -18.22 14.69
C PRO A 60 -1.55 -17.47 14.30
N GLY A 61 -0.89 -16.86 15.29
CA GLY A 61 0.47 -16.36 15.12
C GLY A 61 1.47 -17.51 15.06
N ALA A 62 2.57 -17.34 14.31
CA ALA A 62 3.62 -18.36 14.11
C ALA A 62 4.22 -18.92 15.42
N HIS A 63 4.01 -18.27 16.56
CA HIS A 63 4.51 -18.70 17.87
C HIS A 63 3.49 -18.61 19.01
N CYS A 64 2.26 -19.09 18.77
CA CYS A 64 1.31 -19.53 19.81
C CYS A 64 0.51 -18.45 20.57
N SER A 65 -0.10 -17.50 19.85
CA SER A 65 -1.31 -16.83 20.35
C SER A 65 -2.25 -16.51 19.19
N TRP A 66 -3.56 -16.56 19.44
CA TRP A 66 -4.57 -16.03 18.52
C TRP A 66 -4.49 -14.50 18.57
N ILE A 67 -4.29 -13.86 17.42
CA ILE A 67 -4.09 -12.40 17.34
C ILE A 67 -5.20 -11.81 16.50
N GLN A 68 -5.81 -10.72 16.98
CA GLN A 68 -6.78 -9.97 16.20
C GLN A 68 -6.05 -9.12 15.16
N ALA A 69 -6.25 -9.43 13.88
CA ALA A 69 -5.60 -8.74 12.77
C ALA A 69 -6.56 -8.60 11.59
N ASP A 70 -6.23 -7.71 10.65
CA ASP A 70 -6.72 -7.77 9.27
C ASP A 70 -5.79 -8.76 8.55
N ASN A 71 -6.26 -9.99 8.36
CA ASN A 71 -5.44 -11.18 8.15
C ASN A 71 -4.51 -11.16 6.92
N PRO A 72 -3.19 -11.31 7.07
CA PRO A 72 -2.31 -11.78 6.00
C PRO A 72 -1.88 -13.25 6.17
N ASN A 73 -2.23 -13.94 7.26
CA ASN A 73 -1.96 -15.36 7.46
C ASN A 73 -3.01 -16.21 6.71
N LEU A 74 -2.79 -16.32 5.41
CA LEU A 74 -3.48 -17.20 4.46
C LEU A 74 -2.84 -18.60 4.39
N ASP A 75 -2.35 -19.15 5.51
CA ASP A 75 -1.73 -20.49 5.51
C ASP A 75 -2.76 -21.63 5.57
N ASP A 76 -4.04 -21.30 5.55
CA ASP A 76 -5.11 -22.29 5.40
C ASP A 76 -5.36 -22.47 3.90
N GLU A 77 -4.74 -23.50 3.33
CA GLU A 77 -4.92 -23.92 1.94
C GLU A 77 -6.42 -24.03 1.57
N SER A 78 -7.28 -24.35 2.55
CA SER A 78 -8.74 -24.36 2.38
C SER A 78 -9.30 -22.95 2.17
N MET A 79 -8.82 -21.96 2.91
CA MET A 79 -9.26 -20.57 2.79
C MET A 79 -8.64 -19.84 1.59
N MET A 80 -7.39 -20.11 1.22
CA MET A 80 -6.84 -19.66 -0.07
C MET A 80 -7.68 -20.20 -1.21
N LYS A 81 -7.98 -21.50 -1.21
CA LYS A 81 -8.91 -22.11 -2.17
C LYS A 81 -10.30 -21.48 -2.10
N GLN A 82 -10.80 -21.06 -0.92
CA GLN A 82 -12.09 -20.35 -0.83
C GLN A 82 -12.02 -18.91 -1.38
N CYS A 83 -10.92 -18.19 -1.17
CA CYS A 83 -10.70 -16.86 -1.73
C CYS A 83 -10.54 -16.93 -3.25
N GLU A 84 -9.70 -17.83 -3.74
CA GLU A 84 -9.59 -18.17 -5.16
C GLU A 84 -10.93 -18.62 -5.72
N GLN A 85 -11.70 -19.47 -5.01
CA GLN A 85 -13.04 -19.86 -5.43
C GLN A 85 -14.00 -18.69 -5.46
N LYS A 86 -13.96 -17.75 -4.50
CA LYS A 86 -14.81 -16.56 -4.49
C LYS A 86 -14.44 -15.59 -5.61
N GLN A 87 -13.15 -15.35 -5.83
CA GLN A 87 -12.64 -14.59 -6.96
C GLN A 87 -13.05 -15.26 -8.27
N GLN A 88 -12.87 -16.57 -8.39
CA GLN A 88 -13.27 -17.34 -9.56
C GLN A 88 -14.79 -17.33 -9.76
N GLN A 89 -15.59 -17.40 -8.70
CA GLN A 89 -17.05 -17.27 -8.74
C GLN A 89 -17.47 -15.87 -9.19
N PHE A 90 -16.81 -14.82 -8.68
CA PHE A 90 -17.02 -13.44 -9.11
C PHE A 90 -16.68 -13.25 -10.58
N LEU A 91 -15.50 -13.72 -11.01
CA LEU A 91 -15.05 -13.71 -12.40
C LEU A 91 -15.99 -14.53 -13.30
N ASN A 92 -16.44 -15.70 -12.84
CA ASN A 92 -17.38 -16.53 -13.56
C ASN A 92 -18.76 -15.88 -13.66
N ALA A 93 -19.24 -15.20 -12.61
CA ALA A 93 -20.49 -14.46 -12.64
C ALA A 93 -20.43 -13.33 -13.67
N ILE A 94 -19.32 -12.59 -13.73
CA ILE A 94 -19.11 -11.54 -14.73
C ILE A 94 -19.04 -12.12 -16.16
N LYS A 95 -18.32 -13.23 -16.35
CA LYS A 95 -18.28 -13.95 -17.65
C LYS A 95 -19.64 -14.49 -18.11
N MET A 96 -20.48 -14.98 -17.18
CA MET A 96 -21.79 -15.58 -17.49
C MET A 96 -22.86 -14.54 -17.80
N HIS A 97 -22.58 -13.26 -17.54
CA HIS A 97 -23.43 -12.14 -17.95
C HIS A 97 -22.74 -11.40 -19.12
N PRO A 98 -23.01 -11.77 -20.39
CA PRO A 98 -22.30 -11.26 -21.57
C PRO A 98 -22.42 -9.75 -21.81
N ASN A 99 -23.29 -9.05 -21.07
CA ASN A 99 -23.32 -7.59 -21.00
C ASN A 99 -22.12 -7.01 -20.22
N CYS A 100 -21.31 -7.86 -19.58
CA CYS A 100 -20.18 -7.52 -18.72
C CYS A 100 -18.83 -8.15 -19.18
N GLY A 101 -18.73 -8.61 -20.44
CA GLY A 101 -17.44 -8.94 -21.09
C GLY A 101 -17.30 -10.39 -21.60
N SER A 102 -16.67 -10.56 -22.77
CA SER A 102 -16.52 -11.84 -23.49
C SER A 102 -15.06 -12.37 -23.49
N HIS A 103 -14.89 -13.60 -22.96
CA HIS A 103 -13.86 -14.65 -23.18
C HIS A 103 -12.34 -14.33 -23.23
N THR A 104 -11.54 -14.94 -22.33
CA THR A 104 -10.41 -15.93 -22.55
C THR A 104 -9.54 -16.10 -21.28
N SER A 105 -8.44 -16.88 -21.30
CA SER A 105 -7.57 -17.36 -20.18
C SER A 105 -6.54 -16.32 -19.66
N GLU A 106 -6.37 -16.19 -18.34
CA GLU A 106 -5.68 -15.12 -17.54
C GLU A 106 -5.89 -13.63 -17.92
N ALA A 107 -6.20 -13.34 -19.18
CA ALA A 107 -6.97 -12.18 -19.62
C ALA A 107 -8.35 -11.95 -18.94
N PRO A 108 -9.08 -12.95 -18.35
CA PRO A 108 -10.44 -12.71 -17.95
C PRO A 108 -10.53 -11.89 -16.68
N VAL A 109 -9.48 -11.84 -15.85
CA VAL A 109 -9.47 -10.99 -14.66
C VAL A 109 -9.39 -9.54 -15.07
N TRP A 110 -8.48 -9.22 -15.97
CA TRP A 110 -8.28 -7.87 -16.46
C TRP A 110 -9.46 -7.39 -17.32
N ASP A 111 -9.99 -8.24 -18.20
CA ASP A 111 -11.19 -7.91 -18.97
C ASP A 111 -12.42 -7.74 -18.07
N THR A 112 -12.52 -8.51 -16.99
CA THR A 112 -13.53 -8.31 -15.95
C THR A 112 -13.33 -6.97 -15.23
N PHE A 113 -12.10 -6.63 -14.85
CA PHE A 113 -11.84 -5.34 -14.19
C PHE A 113 -12.04 -4.14 -15.12
N ARG A 114 -11.85 -4.30 -16.43
CA ARG A 114 -12.16 -3.25 -17.42
C ARG A 114 -13.62 -2.82 -17.40
N VAL A 115 -14.56 -3.71 -17.04
CA VAL A 115 -15.97 -3.32 -16.94
C VAL A 115 -16.28 -2.51 -15.68
N LEU A 116 -15.38 -2.52 -14.69
CA LEU A 116 -15.48 -1.71 -13.48
C LEU A 116 -14.90 -0.31 -13.72
N SER A 117 -15.49 0.44 -14.66
CA SER A 117 -14.97 1.76 -15.05
C SER A 117 -15.17 2.84 -13.98
N ASN A 118 -16.16 2.68 -13.09
CA ASN A 118 -16.59 3.68 -12.12
C ASN A 118 -15.94 3.56 -10.73
N VAL A 119 -14.89 2.73 -10.59
CA VAL A 119 -14.18 2.53 -9.32
C VAL A 119 -13.58 3.86 -8.85
N LYS A 120 -13.94 4.28 -7.63
CA LYS A 120 -13.43 5.50 -6.97
C LYS A 120 -12.37 5.18 -5.93
N GLN A 121 -12.49 4.05 -5.27
CA GLN A 121 -11.53 3.57 -4.29
C GLN A 121 -11.00 2.21 -4.73
N LEU A 122 -9.69 2.11 -4.81
CA LEU A 122 -8.97 0.89 -5.12
C LEU A 122 -8.01 0.57 -3.98
N ASP A 123 -8.24 -0.57 -3.33
CA ASP A 123 -7.28 -1.18 -2.40
C ASP A 123 -6.76 -2.47 -3.04
N PHE A 124 -5.48 -2.48 -3.37
CA PHE A 124 -4.80 -3.60 -4.00
C PHE A 124 -3.63 -4.08 -3.13
N ALA A 125 -3.66 -5.36 -2.78
CA ALA A 125 -2.56 -6.02 -2.10
C ALA A 125 -1.96 -7.12 -2.97
N SER A 126 -0.71 -6.95 -3.40
CA SER A 126 0.05 -8.05 -3.99
C SER A 126 0.70 -8.86 -2.87
N LEU A 127 -0.06 -9.85 -2.38
CA LEU A 127 0.42 -10.85 -1.43
C LEU A 127 0.72 -12.19 -2.14
N ALA A 128 0.71 -12.19 -3.47
CA ALA A 128 0.86 -13.40 -4.26
C ALA A 128 2.31 -13.93 -4.17
N ILE A 129 2.41 -15.25 -4.01
CA ILE A 129 3.66 -16.03 -4.00
C ILE A 129 4.39 -15.90 -5.36
N GLN A 130 3.60 -15.75 -6.42
CA GLN A 130 4.06 -15.76 -7.79
C GLN A 130 4.05 -14.33 -8.34
N ARG A 131 5.14 -13.99 -9.01
CA ARG A 131 5.27 -12.74 -9.77
C ARG A 131 4.11 -12.64 -10.76
N GLU A 132 3.61 -11.42 -10.96
CA GLU A 132 2.59 -11.19 -11.97
C GLU A 132 3.15 -11.53 -13.36
N CYS A 133 2.54 -12.49 -14.05
CA CYS A 133 3.01 -12.93 -15.37
C CYS A 133 2.65 -11.93 -16.49
N VAL A 134 1.63 -11.10 -16.27
CA VAL A 134 1.09 -10.18 -17.27
C VAL A 134 0.83 -8.81 -16.65
N THR A 135 1.43 -7.76 -17.21
CA THR A 135 1.11 -6.37 -16.89
C THR A 135 -0.37 -6.13 -17.22
N PRO A 136 -1.21 -5.70 -16.26
CA PRO A 136 -2.60 -5.46 -16.54
C PRO A 136 -2.72 -4.24 -17.49
N PRO A 137 -3.77 -4.21 -18.31
CA PRO A 137 -4.04 -3.04 -19.15
C PRO A 137 -4.37 -1.82 -18.27
N PRO A 138 -4.57 -0.64 -18.88
CA PRO A 138 -5.06 0.48 -18.12
C PRO A 138 -6.41 0.18 -17.45
N LEU A 139 -6.48 0.32 -16.13
CA LEU A 139 -7.64 -0.02 -15.29
C LEU A 139 -7.99 1.13 -14.36
N PHE A 140 -9.28 1.24 -14.03
CA PHE A 140 -9.82 2.13 -13.00
C PHE A 140 -9.44 3.63 -13.15
N PRO A 141 -9.69 4.26 -14.32
CA PRO A 141 -9.26 5.64 -14.59
C PRO A 141 -9.91 6.71 -13.70
N HIS A 142 -10.96 6.33 -12.96
CA HIS A 142 -11.73 7.21 -12.09
C HIS A 142 -11.38 7.09 -10.60
N VAL A 143 -10.34 6.32 -10.25
CA VAL A 143 -9.87 6.18 -8.87
C VAL A 143 -9.41 7.53 -8.33
N THR A 144 -9.96 7.89 -7.18
CA THR A 144 -9.57 9.05 -6.39
C THR A 144 -8.90 8.65 -5.07
N ARG A 145 -9.03 7.39 -4.65
CA ARG A 145 -8.39 6.84 -3.46
C ARG A 145 -7.65 5.55 -3.82
N LEU A 146 -6.32 5.60 -3.83
CA LEU A 146 -5.48 4.47 -4.20
C LEU A 146 -4.70 3.97 -2.99
N ARG A 147 -4.82 2.69 -2.67
CA ARG A 147 -3.95 1.99 -1.73
C ARG A 147 -3.30 0.81 -2.43
N LEU A 148 -1.96 0.79 -2.46
CA LEU A 148 -1.17 -0.33 -2.98
C LEU A 148 -0.26 -0.86 -1.86
N LEU A 149 -0.22 -2.18 -1.71
CA LEU A 149 0.65 -2.82 -0.72
C LEU A 149 1.24 -4.14 -1.19
N GLY A 150 2.36 -4.53 -0.57
CA GLY A 150 3.04 -5.79 -0.81
C GLY A 150 4.10 -5.72 -1.91
N GLN A 151 4.42 -6.87 -2.49
CA GLN A 151 5.48 -7.00 -3.48
C GLN A 151 4.90 -7.16 -4.87
N MET A 152 5.25 -6.28 -5.80
CA MET A 152 4.75 -6.31 -7.17
C MET A 152 5.81 -5.85 -8.14
N SER A 153 5.69 -6.21 -9.42
CA SER A 153 6.61 -5.70 -10.44
C SER A 153 6.34 -4.21 -10.74
N PHE A 154 7.38 -3.46 -11.11
CA PHE A 154 7.22 -2.05 -11.48
C PHE A 154 6.22 -1.81 -12.63
N PRO A 155 6.16 -2.62 -13.72
CA PRO A 155 5.17 -2.44 -14.78
C PRO A 155 3.76 -2.67 -14.26
N PHE A 156 3.59 -3.64 -13.34
CA PHE A 156 2.32 -3.92 -12.69
C PHE A 156 1.84 -2.70 -11.88
N LEU A 157 2.67 -2.12 -11.02
CA LEU A 157 2.29 -0.89 -10.32
C LEU A 157 1.98 0.25 -11.31
N ARG A 158 2.83 0.40 -12.33
CA ARG A 158 2.73 1.48 -13.31
C ARG A 158 1.38 1.45 -14.03
N SER A 159 0.85 0.27 -14.32
CA SER A 159 -0.47 0.12 -14.92
C SER A 159 -1.57 0.84 -14.14
N PHE A 160 -1.53 0.83 -12.80
CA PHE A 160 -2.49 1.54 -11.97
C PHE A 160 -2.21 3.04 -11.97
N THR A 161 -0.97 3.42 -11.72
CA THR A 161 -0.62 4.84 -11.58
C THR A 161 -0.76 5.61 -12.89
N ASP A 162 -0.50 4.97 -14.04
CA ASP A 162 -0.62 5.58 -15.37
C ASP A 162 -2.07 5.70 -15.85
N SER A 163 -2.95 4.82 -15.37
CA SER A 163 -4.37 4.84 -15.75
C SER A 163 -5.14 5.94 -15.04
N ILE A 164 -4.66 6.36 -13.88
CA ILE A 164 -5.33 7.35 -13.03
C ILE A 164 -4.98 8.75 -13.51
N VAL A 165 -5.98 9.63 -13.57
CA VAL A 165 -5.76 11.07 -13.76
C VAL A 165 -5.22 11.64 -12.45
N PRO A 166 -3.92 12.03 -12.34
CA PRO A 166 -3.32 12.35 -11.05
C PRO A 166 -3.99 13.53 -10.33
N ALA A 167 -4.53 14.48 -11.09
CA ALA A 167 -5.27 15.62 -10.55
C ALA A 167 -6.56 15.25 -9.82
N HIS A 168 -7.12 14.05 -10.04
CA HIS A 168 -8.32 13.58 -9.34
C HIS A 168 -7.99 12.80 -8.06
N LEU A 169 -6.71 12.51 -7.80
CA LEU A 169 -6.30 11.72 -6.65
C LEU A 169 -6.45 12.54 -5.36
N ILE A 170 -7.26 12.03 -4.44
CA ILE A 170 -7.57 12.60 -3.13
C ILE A 170 -6.76 11.90 -2.03
N SER A 171 -6.59 10.58 -2.14
CA SER A 171 -5.87 9.75 -1.17
C SER A 171 -4.90 8.81 -1.87
N LEU A 172 -3.68 8.73 -1.35
CA LEU A 172 -2.64 7.83 -1.83
C LEU A 172 -1.97 7.13 -0.64
N GLU A 173 -2.01 5.81 -0.63
CA GLU A 173 -1.37 4.98 0.39
C GLU A 173 -0.47 3.93 -0.26
N PHE A 174 0.82 3.95 0.09
CA PHE A 174 1.73 2.86 -0.22
C PHE A 174 2.18 2.21 1.07
N ASP A 175 1.89 0.92 1.20
CA ASP A 175 2.13 0.17 2.43
C ASP A 175 3.06 -1.02 2.13
N ASN A 176 4.32 -0.82 2.49
CA ASN A 176 5.44 -1.71 2.23
C ASN A 176 5.51 -2.21 0.79
N LEU A 177 5.50 -1.24 -0.12
CA LEU A 177 5.62 -1.49 -1.54
C LEU A 177 7.06 -1.94 -1.89
N GLN A 178 7.18 -3.19 -2.30
CA GLN A 178 8.43 -3.84 -2.67
C GLN A 178 8.40 -4.27 -4.15
N ASP A 179 9.57 -4.33 -4.77
CA ASP A 179 9.78 -4.72 -6.16
C ASP A 179 10.26 -6.18 -6.21
N PHE A 180 9.73 -6.97 -7.15
CA PHE A 180 10.27 -8.30 -7.46
C PHE A 180 11.63 -8.22 -8.18
N GLY A 181 12.02 -7.02 -8.64
CA GLY A 181 13.05 -6.87 -9.65
C GLY A 181 12.48 -7.14 -11.03
N GLN A 182 13.20 -6.70 -12.05
CA GLN A 182 12.80 -6.92 -13.42
C GLN A 182 14.00 -6.94 -14.37
N LEU A 183 13.86 -7.73 -15.42
CA LEU A 183 14.52 -7.50 -16.69
C LEU A 183 13.56 -6.76 -17.64
N LYS A 184 13.98 -6.63 -18.89
CA LYS A 184 13.15 -6.06 -19.95
C LYS A 184 11.77 -6.72 -19.95
N GLU A 185 10.75 -5.92 -20.21
CA GLU A 185 9.36 -6.39 -20.19
C GLU A 185 9.17 -7.61 -21.09
N GLY A 186 8.62 -8.70 -20.53
CA GLY A 186 8.43 -9.99 -21.20
C GLY A 186 9.62 -10.96 -21.13
N GLU A 187 10.73 -10.59 -20.48
CA GLU A 187 11.83 -11.51 -20.22
C GLU A 187 11.70 -12.18 -18.85
N ASP A 188 11.97 -13.49 -18.83
CA ASP A 188 12.06 -14.26 -17.60
C ASP A 188 13.24 -13.74 -16.77
N LEU A 189 12.97 -13.48 -15.49
CA LEU A 189 14.03 -13.15 -14.55
C LEU A 189 14.95 -14.37 -14.43
N PRO A 190 16.27 -14.23 -14.65
CA PRO A 190 17.22 -15.24 -14.23
C PRO A 190 17.20 -15.32 -12.70
N SER A 191 18.01 -16.21 -12.11
CA SER A 191 18.09 -16.29 -10.66
C SER A 191 18.41 -14.91 -10.05
N LEU A 192 17.93 -14.61 -8.84
CA LEU A 192 18.21 -13.31 -8.19
C LEU A 192 19.71 -13.00 -8.12
N THR A 193 20.54 -14.05 -8.02
CA THR A 193 22.00 -13.99 -8.06
C THR A 193 22.51 -13.40 -9.37
N ASP A 194 21.91 -13.78 -10.50
CA ASP A 194 22.30 -13.29 -11.83
C ASP A 194 21.89 -11.83 -12.00
N LEU A 195 20.69 -11.46 -11.52
CA LEU A 195 20.20 -10.07 -11.59
C LEU A 195 21.11 -9.09 -10.82
N ALA A 196 21.66 -9.51 -9.67
CA ALA A 196 22.59 -8.71 -8.90
C ALA A 196 23.91 -8.40 -9.65
N THR A 197 24.26 -9.18 -10.68
CA THR A 197 25.45 -8.92 -11.52
C THR A 197 25.21 -7.89 -12.62
N LEU A 198 23.94 -7.58 -12.92
CA LEU A 198 23.57 -6.65 -13.97
C LEU A 198 23.40 -5.24 -13.39
N SER A 199 23.93 -4.25 -14.10
CA SER A 199 23.65 -2.85 -13.78
C SER A 199 22.20 -2.51 -14.09
N GLU A 200 21.57 -1.73 -13.22
CA GLU A 200 20.25 -1.19 -13.51
C GLU A 200 20.28 -0.22 -14.69
N THR A 201 19.23 -0.26 -15.49
CA THR A 201 19.11 0.55 -16.70
C THR A 201 17.72 1.14 -16.81
N GLN A 202 17.61 2.25 -17.53
CA GLN A 202 16.34 2.92 -17.85
C GLN A 202 16.23 3.12 -19.36
N ASP A 203 15.00 3.15 -19.87
CA ASP A 203 14.71 3.60 -21.23
C ASP A 203 14.78 5.14 -21.34
N LEU A 204 14.52 5.66 -22.55
CA LEU A 204 14.60 7.09 -22.84
C LEU A 204 13.54 7.90 -22.07
N GLU A 205 12.46 7.24 -21.69
CA GLU A 205 11.35 7.79 -20.92
C GLU A 205 11.57 7.66 -19.40
N GLY A 206 12.71 7.12 -18.97
CA GLY A 206 13.09 6.95 -17.57
C GLY A 206 12.41 5.75 -16.89
N ASN A 207 11.78 4.86 -17.64
CA ASN A 207 11.27 3.60 -17.11
C ASN A 207 12.41 2.64 -16.89
N SER A 208 12.41 1.96 -15.76
CA SER A 208 13.39 0.91 -15.51
C SER A 208 13.24 -0.20 -16.55
N ILE A 209 14.36 -0.64 -17.13
CA ILE A 209 14.47 -1.83 -17.98
C ILE A 209 15.04 -2.98 -17.13
N ILE A 210 16.19 -2.77 -16.50
CA ILE A 210 16.76 -3.69 -15.51
C ILE A 210 16.62 -3.04 -14.14
N ARG A 211 16.08 -3.78 -13.18
CA ARG A 211 15.91 -3.31 -11.79
C ARG A 211 16.14 -4.44 -10.80
N HIS A 212 16.85 -4.13 -9.73
CA HIS A 212 17.06 -5.02 -8.59
C HIS A 212 15.82 -5.10 -7.70
N PRO A 213 15.58 -6.26 -7.04
CA PRO A 213 14.49 -6.43 -6.09
C PRO A 213 14.67 -5.54 -4.86
N GLY A 214 13.63 -5.48 -4.02
CA GLY A 214 13.64 -4.77 -2.74
C GLY A 214 12.80 -3.49 -2.80
N PRO A 215 13.16 -2.45 -2.04
CA PRO A 215 12.30 -1.27 -1.89
C PRO A 215 11.95 -0.62 -3.23
N MET A 216 10.66 -0.47 -3.48
CA MET A 216 10.25 0.13 -4.75
C MET A 216 10.57 1.62 -4.79
N ARG A 217 11.09 2.06 -5.94
CA ARG A 217 11.41 3.46 -6.26
C ARG A 217 11.07 3.81 -7.71
N GLY A 218 11.16 5.08 -8.06
CA GLY A 218 10.80 5.65 -9.36
C GLY A 218 9.29 5.70 -9.65
N HIS A 219 8.45 5.20 -8.74
CA HIS A 219 7.00 5.07 -8.95
C HIS A 219 6.24 6.38 -8.71
N LEU A 220 6.79 7.31 -7.92
CA LEU A 220 6.19 8.61 -7.63
C LEU A 220 6.60 9.68 -8.63
N ARG A 221 7.72 9.52 -9.35
CA ARG A 221 8.22 10.49 -10.34
C ARG A 221 7.15 10.94 -11.34
N ARG A 222 6.26 10.04 -11.76
CA ARG A 222 5.20 10.33 -12.72
C ARG A 222 4.02 11.11 -12.13
N LEU A 223 3.82 11.02 -10.82
CA LEU A 223 2.76 11.70 -10.06
C LEU A 223 3.22 13.07 -9.51
N GLN A 224 4.53 13.25 -9.34
CA GLN A 224 5.12 14.45 -8.78
C GLN A 224 4.66 15.72 -9.52
N GLY A 225 4.12 16.67 -8.76
CA GLY A 225 3.61 17.95 -9.29
C GLY A 225 2.32 17.86 -10.09
N LYS A 226 1.67 16.68 -10.18
CA LYS A 226 0.41 16.50 -10.92
C LYS A 226 -0.80 16.23 -10.02
N CYS A 227 -0.56 15.91 -8.75
CA CYS A 227 -1.60 15.56 -7.77
C CYS A 227 -2.18 16.81 -7.07
N SER A 228 -2.85 17.68 -7.82
CA SER A 228 -3.35 18.99 -7.32
C SER A 228 -4.53 18.95 -6.36
N ASN A 229 -5.07 17.76 -6.05
CA ASN A 229 -6.17 17.57 -5.10
C ASN A 229 -5.84 16.55 -4.00
N LEU A 230 -4.57 16.16 -3.86
CA LEU A 230 -4.17 15.14 -2.91
C LEU A 230 -4.22 15.70 -1.49
N LYS A 231 -5.08 15.09 -0.66
CA LYS A 231 -5.33 15.50 0.72
C LYS A 231 -4.73 14.53 1.74
N TYR A 232 -4.67 13.24 1.40
CA TYR A 232 -4.21 12.19 2.29
C TYR A 232 -3.05 11.45 1.63
N LEU A 233 -1.91 11.41 2.33
CA LEU A 233 -0.73 10.69 1.89
C LEU A 233 -0.24 9.78 3.00
N CYS A 234 -0.08 8.49 2.68
CA CYS A 234 0.52 7.53 3.59
C CYS A 234 1.64 6.75 2.93
N PHE A 235 2.82 6.83 3.52
CA PHE A 235 3.92 5.92 3.25
C PHE A 235 4.16 5.06 4.48
N ARG A 236 3.98 3.76 4.34
CA ARG A 236 4.44 2.79 5.33
C ARG A 236 5.46 1.89 4.66
N SER A 237 6.54 1.58 5.35
CA SER A 237 7.55 0.71 4.80
C SER A 237 8.29 -0.02 5.90
N VAL A 238 8.67 -1.27 5.62
CA VAL A 238 9.87 -1.81 6.28
C VAL A 238 11.04 -0.91 5.92
N GLY A 239 11.85 -0.52 6.89
CA GLY A 239 13.13 0.13 6.60
C GLY A 239 14.30 -0.81 6.85
N ASN A 240 15.44 -0.49 6.25
CA ASN A 240 16.68 -1.17 6.55
C ASN A 240 17.17 -0.77 7.95
N ASP A 241 17.15 -1.71 8.87
CA ASP A 241 17.72 -1.56 10.21
C ASP A 241 19.12 -2.18 10.35
N TRP A 242 19.68 -2.75 9.28
CA TRP A 242 21.00 -3.39 9.25
C TRP A 242 21.85 -2.97 8.04
N THR A 243 22.96 -2.26 8.30
CA THR A 243 23.83 -1.70 7.23
C THR A 243 24.44 -2.75 6.29
N MET A 244 24.53 -4.01 6.71
CA MET A 244 25.12 -5.11 5.95
C MET A 244 24.08 -6.03 5.32
N ASP A 245 22.80 -5.67 5.39
CA ASP A 245 21.74 -6.45 4.77
C ASP A 245 21.88 -6.42 3.24
N SER A 246 22.29 -7.55 2.65
CA SER A 246 22.51 -7.66 1.22
C SER A 246 21.22 -7.52 0.41
N GLN A 247 20.05 -7.64 1.04
CA GLN A 247 18.75 -7.38 0.39
C GLN A 247 18.51 -5.88 0.19
N TRP A 248 19.22 -5.03 0.92
CA TRP A 248 19.05 -3.58 0.92
C TRP A 248 20.29 -2.89 0.37
N SER A 249 20.20 -2.47 -0.89
CA SER A 249 21.23 -1.59 -1.45
C SER A 249 21.13 -0.19 -0.83
N PRO A 250 22.19 0.33 -0.19
CA PRO A 250 22.15 1.66 0.44
C PRO A 250 21.84 2.80 -0.53
N SER A 251 22.31 2.69 -1.78
CA SER A 251 22.03 3.69 -2.81
C SER A 251 20.58 3.65 -3.27
N ILE A 252 20.02 2.45 -3.43
CA ILE A 252 18.61 2.24 -3.80
C ILE A 252 17.68 2.83 -2.74
N ASP A 253 17.96 2.54 -1.46
CA ASP A 253 17.15 3.04 -0.35
C ASP A 253 17.28 4.57 -0.23
N ALA A 254 18.48 5.13 -0.36
CA ALA A 254 18.67 6.59 -0.39
C ALA A 254 17.87 7.27 -1.52
N GLU A 255 17.93 6.75 -2.74
CA GLU A 255 17.17 7.29 -3.89
C GLU A 255 15.66 7.21 -3.67
N ARG A 256 15.18 6.16 -3.00
CA ARG A 256 13.78 6.06 -2.60
C ARG A 256 13.39 7.17 -1.62
N TYR A 257 14.16 7.41 -0.56
CA TYR A 257 13.86 8.49 0.39
C TYR A 257 13.89 9.88 -0.25
N LYS A 258 14.81 10.13 -1.19
CA LYS A 258 14.83 11.35 -2.00
C LYS A 258 13.57 11.50 -2.86
N GLU A 259 13.10 10.42 -3.46
CA GLU A 259 11.85 10.40 -4.21
C GLU A 259 10.64 10.69 -3.31
N LEU A 260 10.53 10.02 -2.16
CA LEU A 260 9.45 10.27 -1.18
C LEU A 260 9.43 11.75 -0.77
N ALA A 261 10.59 12.31 -0.43
CA ALA A 261 10.74 13.70 -0.04
C ALA A 261 10.32 14.66 -1.18
N SER A 262 10.76 14.40 -2.41
CA SER A 262 10.41 15.21 -3.58
C SER A 262 8.91 15.18 -3.88
N PHE A 263 8.28 14.02 -3.69
CA PHE A 263 6.84 13.88 -3.88
C PHE A 263 6.05 14.62 -2.79
N ILE A 264 6.43 14.45 -1.52
CA ILE A 264 5.84 15.17 -0.38
C ILE A 264 5.90 16.69 -0.60
N ASP A 265 7.05 17.21 -1.04
CA ASP A 265 7.24 18.63 -1.37
C ASP A 265 6.26 19.08 -2.48
N SER A 266 6.09 18.24 -3.50
CA SER A 266 5.25 18.57 -4.67
C SER A 266 3.74 18.64 -4.37
N VAL A 267 3.28 18.04 -3.27
CA VAL A 267 1.87 18.04 -2.85
C VAL A 267 1.61 18.92 -1.62
N ARG A 268 2.62 19.68 -1.17
CA ARG A 268 2.58 20.52 0.04
C ARG A 268 1.37 21.43 0.12
N SER A 269 0.97 22.04 -1.00
CA SER A 269 -0.11 23.02 -1.05
C SER A 269 -1.50 22.44 -0.85
N THR A 270 -1.67 21.11 -0.96
CA THR A 270 -2.98 20.46 -0.92
C THR A 270 -3.11 19.44 0.20
N LEU A 271 -1.96 18.99 0.73
CA LEU A 271 -1.91 17.91 1.71
C LEU A 271 -2.51 18.32 3.04
N GLU A 272 -3.49 17.54 3.53
CA GLU A 272 -4.16 17.74 4.82
C GLU A 272 -3.65 16.75 5.89
N ASP A 273 -3.30 15.52 5.49
CA ASP A 273 -2.85 14.45 6.38
C ASP A 273 -1.65 13.70 5.78
N LEU A 274 -0.56 13.61 6.55
CA LEU A 274 0.64 12.87 6.20
C LEU A 274 0.93 11.79 7.25
N ILE A 275 1.03 10.54 6.82
CA ILE A 275 1.54 9.45 7.63
C ILE A 275 2.82 8.93 6.99
N PHE A 276 3.91 8.99 7.74
CA PHE A 276 5.19 8.41 7.38
C PHE A 276 5.57 7.38 8.43
N GLU A 277 5.64 6.10 8.04
CA GLU A 277 5.88 5.00 8.96
C GLU A 277 7.04 4.12 8.52
N GLN A 278 7.90 3.88 9.49
CA GLN A 278 9.13 3.11 9.44
C GLN A 278 8.97 1.83 10.26
N GLY A 279 8.38 0.81 9.64
CA GLY A 279 8.21 -0.51 10.25
C GLY A 279 9.52 -1.29 10.37
N LEU A 280 9.48 -2.27 11.26
CA LEU A 280 10.53 -3.29 11.39
C LEU A 280 10.10 -4.56 10.65
N GLU A 281 11.07 -5.21 10.04
CA GLU A 281 10.92 -6.59 9.61
C GLU A 281 10.89 -7.53 10.83
N TYR A 282 10.18 -8.62 10.71
CA TYR A 282 10.11 -9.64 11.74
C TYR A 282 11.43 -10.39 11.84
N GLU A 283 11.75 -10.83 13.04
CA GLU A 283 12.91 -11.69 13.28
C GLU A 283 12.68 -13.06 12.64
N SER A 284 13.20 -13.29 11.43
CA SER A 284 13.22 -14.64 10.87
C SER A 284 14.19 -15.50 11.68
N ALA A 285 13.74 -16.70 12.06
CA ALA A 285 14.52 -17.61 12.90
C ALA A 285 15.68 -18.30 12.15
N ASN A 286 16.04 -17.83 10.95
CA ASN A 286 17.17 -18.35 10.17
C ASN A 286 18.38 -17.41 10.35
N ILE A 287 19.08 -17.47 11.50
CA ILE A 287 20.25 -18.32 11.73
C ILE A 287 21.20 -18.37 10.52
N ALA A 288 22.06 -17.37 10.40
CA ALA A 288 23.36 -17.50 9.74
C ALA A 288 24.46 -16.58 10.30
N HIS A 289 24.31 -15.90 11.43
CA HIS A 289 25.31 -14.90 11.87
C HIS A 289 25.73 -15.05 13.33
N CYS A 290 26.48 -16.12 13.60
CA CYS A 290 27.25 -16.29 14.85
C CYS A 290 28.57 -15.50 14.87
N ARG A 291 28.86 -14.70 13.84
CA ARG A 291 30.09 -13.90 13.78
C ARG A 291 29.84 -12.54 14.42
N PRO A 292 30.77 -12.02 15.26
CA PRO A 292 30.73 -10.64 15.70
C PRO A 292 30.68 -9.73 14.47
N GLY A 293 29.58 -8.99 14.31
CA GLY A 293 29.50 -7.92 13.33
C GLY A 293 30.18 -6.65 13.86
N PRO A 294 30.53 -5.70 12.98
CA PRO A 294 30.93 -4.37 13.43
C PRO A 294 29.80 -3.72 14.22
N VAL A 295 30.15 -2.83 15.16
CA VAL A 295 29.17 -2.02 15.89
C VAL A 295 28.46 -1.12 14.88
N GLN A 296 27.13 -1.23 14.79
CA GLN A 296 26.31 -0.36 13.94
C GLN A 296 25.93 0.89 14.72
N LEU A 297 26.17 2.06 14.11
CA LEU A 297 25.76 3.35 14.63
C LEU A 297 24.45 3.80 13.96
N GLY A 298 23.36 3.86 14.71
CA GLY A 298 22.04 4.24 14.23
C GLY A 298 21.43 3.23 13.25
N ARG A 299 20.21 3.50 12.77
CA ARG A 299 19.60 2.73 11.68
C ARG A 299 19.75 3.52 10.37
N PRO A 300 20.11 2.87 9.25
CA PRO A 300 20.20 3.54 7.95
C PRO A 300 18.94 4.33 7.58
N MET A 301 17.77 3.73 7.80
CA MET A 301 16.47 4.38 7.57
C MET A 301 16.24 5.67 8.38
N ASP A 302 16.76 5.75 9.61
CA ASP A 302 16.66 6.95 10.43
C ASP A 302 17.52 8.07 9.81
N GLU A 303 18.74 7.75 9.42
CA GLU A 303 19.65 8.69 8.75
C GLU A 303 19.03 9.23 7.45
N ARG A 304 18.45 8.36 6.60
CA ARG A 304 17.79 8.78 5.36
C ARG A 304 16.55 9.62 5.59
N PHE A 305 15.79 9.34 6.64
CA PHE A 305 14.67 10.19 7.02
C PHE A 305 15.16 11.60 7.40
N LEU A 306 16.19 11.71 8.24
CA LEU A 306 16.78 12.98 8.64
C LEU A 306 17.42 13.74 7.47
N GLU A 307 18.06 13.02 6.54
CA GLU A 307 18.77 13.61 5.41
C GLU A 307 17.83 14.11 4.31
N HIS A 308 16.72 13.40 4.05
CA HIS A 308 15.89 13.65 2.87
C HIS A 308 14.47 14.10 3.22
N VAL A 309 13.80 13.47 4.17
CA VAL A 309 12.37 13.71 4.43
C VAL A 309 12.16 14.87 5.40
N LEU A 310 12.84 14.86 6.55
CA LEU A 310 12.72 15.90 7.57
C LEU A 310 12.98 17.32 6.99
N PRO A 311 14.00 17.56 6.14
CA PRO A 311 14.23 18.90 5.59
C PRO A 311 13.09 19.43 4.72
N VAL A 312 12.30 18.55 4.08
CA VAL A 312 11.12 18.96 3.31
C VAL A 312 9.99 19.36 4.23
N LEU A 313 9.81 18.66 5.36
CA LEU A 313 8.81 18.98 6.38
C LEU A 313 9.11 20.33 7.05
N LEU A 314 10.38 20.64 7.29
CA LEU A 314 10.83 21.89 7.91
C LEU A 314 10.82 23.10 6.95
N ARG A 315 10.62 22.88 5.65
CA ARG A 315 10.75 23.93 4.64
C ARG A 315 9.39 24.58 4.35
N GLY A 316 9.31 25.90 4.58
CA GLY A 316 8.20 26.73 4.15
C GLY A 316 6.89 26.46 4.90
N GLU A 317 5.80 27.05 4.39
CA GLU A 317 4.48 26.94 5.00
C GLU A 317 3.70 25.74 4.46
N TRP A 318 2.90 25.12 5.33
CA TRP A 318 2.01 24.01 5.00
C TRP A 318 0.54 24.48 5.09
N PRO A 319 0.00 25.12 4.04
CA PRO A 319 -1.24 25.90 4.14
C PRO A 319 -2.49 25.06 4.43
N CYS A 320 -2.47 23.77 4.09
CA CYS A 320 -3.61 22.87 4.26
C CYS A 320 -3.37 21.75 5.27
N LEU A 321 -2.13 21.58 5.76
CA LEU A 321 -1.76 20.45 6.59
C LEU A 321 -2.42 20.58 7.96
N LYS A 322 -3.05 19.50 8.41
CA LYS A 322 -3.78 19.44 9.68
C LYS A 322 -3.20 18.38 10.59
N ARG A 323 -2.69 17.28 10.02
CA ARG A 323 -2.17 16.15 10.79
C ARG A 323 -0.90 15.61 10.16
N VAL A 324 0.08 15.29 11.01
CA VAL A 324 1.26 14.53 10.62
C VAL A 324 1.60 13.48 11.65
N LYS A 325 1.86 12.27 11.18
CA LYS A 325 2.31 11.14 11.98
C LYS A 325 3.63 10.60 11.45
N ILE A 326 4.63 10.53 12.31
CA ILE A 326 5.97 10.00 12.02
C ILE A 326 6.22 8.83 12.97
N LEU A 327 6.07 7.61 12.46
CA LEU A 327 5.97 6.42 13.27
C LEU A 327 7.17 5.51 13.02
N GLY A 328 7.69 4.89 14.08
CA GLY A 328 8.75 3.90 13.97
C GLY A 328 10.18 4.45 13.84
N ILE A 329 10.38 5.77 13.93
CA ILE A 329 11.72 6.40 13.93
C ILE A 329 12.44 6.17 15.28
N GLY A 330 13.75 5.94 15.26
CA GLY A 330 14.49 5.55 16.47
C GLY A 330 14.07 4.23 17.15
N ALA A 331 13.26 3.39 16.49
CA ALA A 331 12.93 2.09 17.05
C ALA A 331 14.18 1.22 17.19
N LYS A 332 14.19 0.33 18.19
CA LYS A 332 15.27 -0.63 18.35
C LYS A 332 15.35 -1.54 17.10
N PRO A 333 16.53 -1.79 16.54
CA PRO A 333 16.67 -2.73 15.44
C PRO A 333 16.30 -4.15 15.90
N ARG A 334 16.14 -5.06 14.94
CA ARG A 334 15.97 -6.50 15.18
C ARG A 334 17.09 -7.03 16.09
N LYS A 335 16.79 -7.98 16.99
CA LYS A 335 17.74 -8.48 18.01
C LYS A 335 19.03 -9.06 17.42
N PHE A 336 19.02 -9.48 16.16
CA PHE A 336 20.21 -10.04 15.53
C PHE A 336 21.24 -8.96 15.14
N VAL A 337 20.86 -7.68 15.10
CA VAL A 337 21.78 -6.56 14.92
C VAL A 337 22.56 -6.37 16.22
N ARG A 338 23.64 -7.14 16.37
CA ARG A 338 24.52 -7.10 17.54
C ARG A 338 25.39 -5.86 17.51
N GLY A 339 25.63 -5.26 18.68
CA GLY A 339 26.48 -4.07 18.80
C GLY A 339 25.83 -2.85 18.16
N PHE A 340 24.57 -2.56 18.49
CA PHE A 340 23.92 -1.32 18.06
C PHE A 340 24.21 -0.20 19.07
N LEU A 341 24.70 0.94 18.56
CA LEU A 341 24.72 2.21 19.28
C LEU A 341 23.72 3.15 18.59
N PRO A 342 22.77 3.75 19.29
CA PRO A 342 21.93 4.81 18.71
C PRO A 342 22.83 5.91 18.13
N GLY A 343 22.57 6.33 16.88
CA GLY A 343 23.34 7.40 16.24
C GLY A 343 23.08 8.75 16.90
N ASP A 344 21.79 9.08 17.03
CA ASP A 344 21.27 10.12 17.92
C ASP A 344 20.65 9.41 19.13
N MET A 345 20.99 9.84 20.35
CA MET A 345 20.45 9.23 21.56
C MET A 345 18.93 9.41 21.68
N ASP A 346 18.37 10.42 21.00
CA ASP A 346 16.92 10.62 20.96
C ASP A 346 16.45 11.30 19.66
N ILE A 347 16.52 10.57 18.55
CA ILE A 347 15.97 11.05 17.26
C ILE A 347 14.50 11.48 17.36
N VAL A 348 13.70 10.87 18.25
CA VAL A 348 12.31 11.27 18.43
C VAL A 348 12.23 12.64 19.07
N ALA A 349 13.00 12.91 20.12
CA ALA A 349 13.13 14.26 20.67
C ALA A 349 13.64 15.25 19.62
N HIS A 350 14.67 14.90 18.84
CA HIS A 350 15.16 15.78 17.79
C HIS A 350 14.08 16.15 16.76
N VAL A 351 13.30 15.16 16.31
CA VAL A 351 12.19 15.38 15.36
C VAL A 351 11.06 16.19 16.01
N ASN A 352 10.73 15.91 17.26
CA ASN A 352 9.74 16.69 18.02
C ASN A 352 10.15 18.15 18.19
N ASP A 353 11.40 18.39 18.58
CA ASP A 353 11.94 19.74 18.75
C ASP A 353 11.95 20.49 17.43
N SER A 354 12.38 19.82 16.35
CA SER A 354 12.44 20.39 15.00
C SER A 354 11.05 20.77 14.47
N LEU A 355 10.02 19.99 14.80
CA LEU A 355 8.65 20.20 14.34
C LEU A 355 7.74 20.88 15.39
N SER A 356 8.30 21.32 16.52
CA SER A 356 7.55 21.94 17.63
C SER A 356 6.71 23.15 17.19
N MET A 357 7.17 23.88 16.17
CA MET A 357 6.46 25.03 15.60
C MET A 357 5.12 24.67 14.93
N TRP A 358 4.91 23.41 14.56
CA TRP A 358 3.68 22.96 13.91
C TRP A 358 2.46 23.04 14.83
N GLU A 359 2.64 22.79 16.12
CA GLU A 359 1.55 22.94 17.10
C GLU A 359 1.06 24.40 17.17
N ALA A 360 1.99 25.36 17.07
CA ALA A 360 1.65 26.79 17.02
C ALA A 360 0.88 27.16 15.74
N CYS A 361 1.03 26.38 14.67
CA CYS A 361 0.24 26.49 13.43
C CYS A 361 -1.09 25.70 13.48
N GLY A 362 -1.42 25.06 14.61
CA GLY A 362 -2.63 24.24 14.75
C GLY A 362 -2.56 22.88 14.07
N ILE A 363 -1.37 22.42 13.68
CA ILE A 363 -1.14 21.11 13.09
C ILE A 363 -1.00 20.10 14.22
N VAL A 364 -1.80 19.03 14.20
CA VAL A 364 -1.66 17.91 15.13
C VAL A 364 -0.49 17.05 14.68
N PHE A 365 0.52 16.96 15.53
CA PHE A 365 1.76 16.26 15.22
C PHE A 365 2.00 15.12 16.22
N GLU A 366 2.42 13.97 15.71
CA GLU A 366 2.75 12.78 16.49
C GLU A 366 4.03 12.16 15.94
N ALA A 367 5.09 12.10 16.74
CA ALA A 367 6.26 11.27 16.45
C ALA A 367 6.48 10.22 17.54
N GLN A 368 6.69 8.97 17.15
CA GLN A 368 6.90 7.89 18.10
C GLN A 368 7.86 6.82 17.57
N GLN A 369 8.55 6.16 18.50
CA GLN A 369 9.41 5.01 18.20
C GLN A 369 8.63 3.76 17.78
N THR A 370 7.35 3.67 18.13
CA THR A 370 6.55 2.48 17.84
C THR A 370 5.92 2.60 16.46
N ALA A 371 6.28 1.67 15.57
CA ALA A 371 5.52 1.44 14.35
C ALA A 371 4.18 0.77 14.67
N THR A 372 3.13 1.11 13.93
CA THR A 372 1.81 0.46 14.02
C THR A 372 1.82 -0.89 13.32
N LYS A 373 2.74 -1.11 12.38
CA LYS A 373 2.89 -2.36 11.64
C LYS A 373 4.26 -3.00 11.86
N THR A 374 4.25 -4.32 11.98
CA THR A 374 5.45 -5.17 11.90
C THR A 374 5.30 -6.06 10.68
N TYR A 375 6.29 -6.12 9.81
CA TYR A 375 6.18 -6.86 8.55
C TYR A 375 6.90 -8.19 8.63
N PHE A 376 6.45 -9.20 7.89
CA PHE A 376 7.03 -10.54 7.87
C PHE A 376 7.39 -10.91 6.44
N GLN A 377 8.62 -11.32 6.22
CA GLN A 377 9.03 -12.02 5.00
C GLN A 377 8.86 -13.53 5.26
N ARG A 378 7.99 -14.19 4.50
CA ARG A 378 7.88 -15.65 4.44
C ARG A 378 8.53 -16.13 3.14
N GLU A 379 8.83 -17.44 3.06
CA GLU A 379 9.22 -18.10 1.79
C GLU A 379 8.22 -17.85 0.65
N ASN A 380 6.99 -17.44 0.99
CA ASN A 380 5.81 -17.33 0.14
C ASN A 380 5.28 -15.88 -0.02
N GLY A 381 6.11 -14.86 0.22
CA GLY A 381 5.73 -13.44 0.09
C GLY A 381 5.65 -12.68 1.43
N LEU A 382 5.16 -11.44 1.38
CA LEU A 382 5.15 -10.50 2.52
C LEU A 382 3.80 -10.47 3.24
N CYS A 383 3.84 -10.55 4.57
CA CYS A 383 2.69 -10.41 5.48
C CYS A 383 2.95 -9.26 6.48
N TYR A 384 1.96 -8.81 7.25
CA TYR A 384 2.21 -7.86 8.35
C TYR A 384 1.29 -8.09 9.57
N LYS A 385 1.73 -7.63 10.74
CA LYS A 385 0.98 -7.63 12.00
C LYS A 385 0.73 -6.19 12.35
N SER A 386 -0.54 -5.81 12.30
CA SER A 386 -1.00 -4.55 12.88
C SER A 386 -0.97 -4.68 14.40
N LYS A 387 -0.32 -3.75 15.10
CA LYS A 387 -0.52 -3.55 16.52
C LYS A 387 -1.81 -2.76 16.69
N LEU A 388 -2.94 -3.45 16.73
CA LEU A 388 -4.14 -2.86 17.33
C LEU A 388 -3.83 -2.67 18.82
N ASN A 389 -3.83 -1.42 19.28
CA ASN A 389 -3.77 -1.12 20.70
C ASN A 389 -4.98 -1.78 21.35
N TYR A 390 -4.75 -2.82 22.16
CA TYR A 390 -5.76 -3.33 23.07
C TYR A 390 -6.13 -2.18 24.02
N VAL A 391 -7.35 -1.69 23.93
CA VAL A 391 -8.02 -1.16 25.11
C VAL A 391 -8.41 -2.42 25.87
N ASP A 392 -7.68 -2.73 26.94
CA ASP A 392 -8.09 -3.79 27.86
C ASP A 392 -9.50 -3.44 28.34
N PHE A 393 -10.51 -4.15 27.84
CA PHE A 393 -11.81 -4.18 28.46
C PHE A 393 -11.67 -5.17 29.63
N ASP A 394 -11.46 -4.63 30.83
CA ASP A 394 -11.73 -5.38 32.06
C ASP A 394 -13.21 -5.80 32.01
N ILE A 395 -13.44 -7.09 31.73
CA ILE A 395 -14.75 -7.75 31.89
C ILE A 395 -14.70 -8.60 33.16
#